data_AF-A0A672HUX9-F1
#
_entry.id   AF-A0A672HUX9-F1
#
_cell.length_a   1.000
_cell.length_b   1.000
_cell.length_c   1.000
_cell.angle_alpha   90.00
_cell.angle_beta   90.00
_cell.angle_gamma   90.00
#
_symmetry.space_group_name_H-M   'P 1'
#
loop_
_entity.id
_entity.type
_entity.pdbx_description
1 polymer ?
#
loop_
_entity_poly.entity_id
_entity_poly.type
_entity_poly.pdbx_seq_one_letter_code
_entity_poly.pdbx_strand_id
1 'polypeptide(L)'
;MTKWLDDVQNVWGNYLPSHLLASLRHFALKEQFDLKQKTASLDQETGASAQAPDFKEDHKLDMPTEEDKDLPPVNPLVEDARKRVKKLWVALAKTRSRVQTFKNQLESCEKEAQKKISDQFPNDSSTLLVFKVDLHRVMRAEIRDHIKKCGKELEQSIECEPQKHLRMKHGCVVALTQKLKKSKKVIKNGNETILMFRTQIVHFHTELQELIHTKLVRLIEDIITSARLQKNAIVKEARQLQITPLTSLDRRNVEGERRIPALQLSINHLQSQAFNCLCQKLKFPLYKTPQELWASLYSKQLELRWLHCNMKLSSKNLQKTIEMAPWLSSCDDSDCLSRLTEADAKHLKSVTFKANYLVHFLQTSHRLKCRLEFFMSIWLRQPAKHAQPWKSERGRTYAEWLKRWNRALASL
;
A
#
# COMPACT_ATOMS: atom_id res chain seq x y z
N MET A 1 23.80 16.53 -48.15
CA MET A 1 24.88 15.54 -48.35
C MET A 1 25.90 15.92 -49.42
N THR A 2 25.76 17.06 -50.13
CA THR A 2 26.64 17.45 -51.25
C THR A 2 27.84 18.35 -50.86
N LYS A 3 27.74 19.15 -49.79
CA LYS A 3 28.84 20.03 -49.33
C LYS A 3 30.12 19.29 -48.91
N TRP A 4 29.97 18.18 -48.20
CA TRP A 4 31.13 17.41 -47.75
C TRP A 4 31.91 16.76 -48.90
N LEU A 5 31.20 16.33 -49.95
CA LEU A 5 31.84 15.75 -51.12
C LEU A 5 32.63 16.80 -51.92
N ASP A 6 32.08 18.02 -52.05
CA ASP A 6 32.78 19.15 -52.67
C ASP A 6 34.03 19.57 -51.86
N ASP A 7 33.94 19.58 -50.52
CA ASP A 7 35.07 19.89 -49.65
C ASP A 7 36.17 18.82 -49.74
N VAL A 8 35.78 17.54 -49.78
CA VAL A 8 36.74 16.43 -49.97
C VAL A 8 37.38 16.49 -51.34
N GLN A 9 36.62 16.79 -52.40
CA GLN A 9 37.15 16.90 -53.76
C GLN A 9 38.09 18.10 -53.92
N ASN A 10 37.82 19.22 -53.24
CA ASN A 10 38.73 20.37 -53.16
C ASN A 10 40.02 20.05 -52.39
N VAL A 11 39.96 19.27 -51.32
CA VAL A 11 41.16 18.83 -50.60
C VAL A 11 41.96 17.83 -51.44
N TRP A 12 41.31 16.96 -52.20
CA TRP A 12 41.99 16.00 -53.08
C TRP A 12 42.65 16.66 -54.31
N GLY A 13 42.10 17.76 -54.80
CA GLY A 13 42.67 18.50 -55.94
C GLY A 13 43.87 19.41 -55.59
N ASN A 14 43.95 19.88 -54.34
CA ASN A 14 44.93 20.89 -53.93
C ASN A 14 46.19 20.35 -53.23
N TYR A 15 46.24 19.05 -52.91
CA TYR A 15 47.37 18.45 -52.19
C TYR A 15 47.83 17.16 -52.87
N LEU A 16 49.15 16.91 -52.88
CA LEU A 16 49.70 15.68 -53.43
C LEU A 16 49.15 14.45 -52.66
N PRO A 17 48.74 13.36 -53.35
CA PRO A 17 48.15 12.19 -52.70
C PRO A 17 49.00 11.59 -51.57
N SER A 18 50.32 11.70 -51.67
CA SER A 18 51.27 11.25 -50.63
C SER A 18 51.12 12.00 -49.31
N HIS A 19 50.83 13.30 -49.34
CA HIS A 19 50.65 14.12 -48.13
C HIS A 19 49.29 13.87 -47.48
N LEU A 20 48.25 13.61 -48.26
CA LEU A 20 46.93 13.22 -47.76
C LEU A 20 46.94 11.82 -47.14
N LEU A 21 47.64 10.87 -47.75
CA LEU A 21 47.82 9.54 -47.18
C LEU A 21 48.68 9.56 -45.91
N ALA A 22 49.72 10.40 -45.86
CA ALA A 22 50.55 10.56 -44.66
C ALA A 22 49.76 11.18 -43.50
N SER A 23 48.93 12.20 -43.77
CA SER A 23 48.09 12.82 -42.75
C SER A 23 46.97 11.89 -42.28
N LEU A 24 46.27 11.20 -43.18
CA LEU A 24 45.27 10.19 -42.83
C LEU A 24 45.87 9.04 -42.02
N ARG A 25 47.06 8.55 -42.41
CA ARG A 25 47.79 7.53 -41.65
C ARG A 25 48.17 8.03 -40.26
N HIS A 26 48.60 9.29 -40.13
CA HIS A 26 48.90 9.88 -38.83
C HIS A 26 47.64 10.02 -37.96
N PHE A 27 46.51 10.43 -38.53
CA PHE A 27 45.23 10.49 -37.80
C PHE A 27 44.75 9.11 -37.35
N ALA A 28 44.81 8.11 -38.23
CA ALA A 28 44.46 6.73 -37.89
C ALA A 28 45.35 6.16 -36.78
N LEU A 29 46.67 6.42 -36.83
CA LEU A 29 47.59 5.99 -35.77
C LEU A 29 47.33 6.72 -34.45
N LYS A 30 46.96 8.00 -34.50
CA LYS A 30 46.62 8.78 -33.31
C LYS A 30 45.32 8.28 -32.66
N GLU A 31 44.27 8.04 -33.44
CA GLU A 31 43.04 7.46 -32.89
C GLU A 31 43.26 6.03 -32.36
N GLN A 32 44.08 5.23 -33.05
CA GLN A 32 44.44 3.90 -32.54
C GLN A 32 45.21 3.99 -31.21
N PHE A 33 46.07 5.00 -31.04
CA PHE A 33 46.76 5.25 -29.78
C PHE A 33 45.80 5.70 -28.68
N ASP A 34 44.91 6.66 -28.98
CA ASP A 34 43.92 7.16 -28.02
C ASP A 34 42.91 6.07 -27.60
N LEU A 35 42.52 5.18 -28.53
CA LEU A 35 41.69 4.01 -28.23
C LEU A 35 42.44 3.00 -27.36
N LYS A 36 43.72 2.69 -27.68
CA LYS A 36 44.55 1.81 -26.85
C LYS A 36 44.77 2.37 -25.45
N GLN A 37 44.89 3.69 -25.31
CA GLN A 37 45.02 4.35 -24.02
C GLN A 37 43.72 4.27 -23.22
N LYS A 38 42.56 4.44 -23.88
CA LYS A 38 41.24 4.31 -23.25
C LYS A 38 40.92 2.87 -22.85
N THR A 39 41.27 1.87 -23.66
CA THR A 39 41.12 0.45 -23.29
C THR A 39 42.07 0.06 -22.15
N ALA A 40 43.31 0.55 -22.15
CA ALA A 40 44.25 0.31 -21.05
C ALA A 40 43.79 0.96 -19.72
N SER A 41 43.10 2.12 -19.77
CA SER A 41 42.48 2.70 -18.58
C SER A 41 41.26 1.93 -18.09
N LEU A 42 40.48 1.32 -19.01
CA LEU A 42 39.36 0.43 -18.66
C LEU A 42 39.85 -0.90 -18.06
N ASP A 43 40.92 -1.49 -18.59
CA ASP A 43 41.49 -2.73 -18.06
C ASP A 43 42.14 -2.55 -16.67
N GLN A 44 42.65 -1.35 -16.35
CA GLN A 44 43.14 -1.02 -15.00
C GLN A 44 42.02 -0.82 -13.97
N GLU A 45 40.82 -0.41 -14.39
CA GLU A 45 39.67 -0.23 -13.50
C GLU A 45 38.83 -1.51 -13.33
N THR A 46 39.03 -2.53 -14.18
CA THR A 46 38.25 -3.79 -14.17
C THR A 46 39.02 -5.00 -13.62
N GLY A 47 40.20 -4.78 -13.00
CA GLY A 47 41.01 -5.81 -12.35
C GLY A 47 40.50 -6.27 -10.97
N ALA A 48 39.19 -6.27 -10.72
CA ALA A 48 38.57 -6.83 -9.52
C ALA A 48 37.06 -7.03 -9.66
N SER A 49 36.59 -7.79 -10.65
CA SER A 49 35.41 -8.68 -10.50
C SER A 49 35.21 -9.48 -11.77
N ALA A 50 35.34 -10.80 -11.65
CA ALA A 50 34.81 -11.73 -12.63
C ALA A 50 33.27 -11.67 -12.56
N GLN A 51 32.65 -11.02 -13.52
CA GLN A 51 31.29 -11.32 -13.97
C GLN A 51 31.04 -10.59 -15.28
N ALA A 52 30.91 -11.36 -16.35
CA ALA A 52 30.37 -10.87 -17.61
C ALA A 52 28.93 -10.37 -17.37
N PRO A 53 28.59 -9.13 -17.76
CA PRO A 53 27.21 -8.75 -17.97
C PRO A 53 26.92 -8.73 -19.46
N ASP A 54 25.93 -9.53 -19.79
CA ASP A 54 25.14 -9.57 -21.02
C ASP A 54 24.75 -8.15 -21.46
N PHE A 55 25.24 -7.70 -22.62
CA PHE A 55 24.81 -6.44 -23.23
C PHE A 55 23.41 -6.65 -23.82
N LYS A 56 22.37 -6.35 -23.03
CA LYS A 56 21.05 -6.06 -23.56
C LYS A 56 20.98 -4.59 -23.95
N GLU A 57 20.71 -4.39 -25.24
CA GLU A 57 20.17 -3.15 -25.79
C GLU A 57 18.95 -2.70 -24.99
N ASP A 58 18.92 -1.40 -24.67
CA ASP A 58 17.76 -0.56 -24.31
C ASP A 58 18.00 0.28 -23.07
N HIS A 59 18.87 1.29 -23.17
CA HIS A 59 18.67 2.53 -22.43
C HIS A 59 18.98 3.72 -23.36
N LYS A 60 17.91 4.32 -23.88
CA LYS A 60 17.91 5.72 -24.31
C LYS A 60 18.42 6.55 -23.13
N LEU A 61 19.67 6.98 -23.22
CA LEU A 61 20.20 8.04 -22.38
C LEU A 61 19.63 9.36 -22.92
N ASP A 62 18.61 9.85 -22.22
CA ASP A 62 18.25 11.26 -22.23
C ASP A 62 19.48 12.06 -21.80
N MET A 63 20.17 12.62 -22.79
CA MET A 63 21.21 13.60 -22.57
C MET A 63 20.55 14.88 -22.04
N PRO A 64 20.97 15.42 -20.87
CA PRO A 64 20.51 16.72 -20.45
C PRO A 64 21.03 17.76 -21.44
N THR A 65 20.10 18.53 -21.98
CA THR A 65 20.28 19.69 -22.85
C THR A 65 21.04 20.79 -22.09
N GLU A 66 22.35 20.65 -21.93
CA GLU A 66 23.24 21.75 -21.55
C GLU A 66 23.91 22.23 -22.84
N GLU A 67 23.34 23.32 -23.32
CA GLU A 67 23.81 24.30 -24.31
C GLU A 67 25.20 24.06 -24.89
N ASP A 68 25.24 24.06 -26.23
CA ASP A 68 26.38 24.41 -27.08
C ASP A 68 27.23 25.50 -26.43
N LYS A 69 28.19 25.10 -25.59
CA LYS A 69 29.33 25.94 -25.26
C LYS A 69 30.26 25.82 -26.45
N ASP A 70 29.94 26.64 -27.45
CA ASP A 70 30.74 26.96 -28.62
C ASP A 70 32.23 26.67 -28.33
N LEU A 71 32.71 25.56 -28.89
CA LEU A 71 34.14 25.39 -29.09
C LEU A 71 34.62 26.70 -29.73
N PRO A 72 35.61 27.41 -29.15
CA PRO A 72 35.98 28.72 -29.64
C PRO A 72 36.28 28.57 -31.13
N PRO A 73 35.61 29.35 -32.00
CA PRO A 73 35.68 29.13 -33.42
C PRO A 73 37.15 29.09 -33.83
N VAL A 74 37.53 28.13 -34.67
CA VAL A 74 38.93 28.00 -35.13
C VAL A 74 39.34 29.24 -35.95
N ASN A 75 38.35 29.96 -36.49
CA ASN A 75 38.51 31.16 -37.31
C ASN A 75 39.33 32.28 -36.63
N PRO A 76 39.04 32.75 -35.39
CA PRO A 76 39.90 33.73 -34.71
C PRO A 76 41.33 33.26 -34.47
N LEU A 77 41.56 31.96 -34.20
CA LEU A 77 42.92 31.42 -34.05
C LEU A 77 43.69 31.47 -35.38
N VAL A 78 43.01 31.11 -36.47
CA VAL A 78 43.57 31.16 -37.84
C VAL A 78 43.81 32.60 -38.28
N GLU A 79 42.90 33.53 -37.98
CA GLU A 79 43.08 34.95 -38.30
C GLU A 79 44.19 35.59 -37.45
N ASP A 80 44.33 35.22 -36.18
CA ASP A 80 45.46 35.67 -35.36
C ASP A 80 46.80 35.09 -35.83
N ALA A 81 46.82 33.81 -36.23
CA ALA A 81 48.00 33.21 -36.87
C ALA A 81 48.34 33.94 -38.19
N ARG A 82 47.34 34.26 -39.02
CA ARG A 82 47.51 35.01 -40.27
C ARG A 82 48.04 36.42 -40.01
N LYS A 83 47.54 37.13 -38.99
CA LYS A 83 48.04 38.45 -38.57
C LYS A 83 49.49 38.36 -38.08
N ARG A 84 49.85 37.34 -37.30
CA ARG A 84 51.24 37.10 -36.86
C ARG A 84 52.16 36.86 -38.04
N VAL A 85 51.76 36.00 -38.98
CA VAL A 85 52.53 35.73 -40.21
C VAL A 85 52.70 37.01 -41.03
N LYS A 86 51.65 37.81 -41.25
CA LYS A 86 51.75 39.11 -41.93
C LYS A 86 52.75 40.06 -41.22
N LYS A 87 52.68 40.17 -39.88
CA LYS A 87 53.63 40.99 -39.10
C LYS A 87 55.08 40.51 -39.26
N LEU A 88 55.31 39.20 -39.23
CA LEU A 88 56.63 38.61 -39.45
C LEU A 88 57.15 38.86 -40.87
N TRP A 89 56.29 38.76 -41.89
CA TRP A 89 56.66 39.08 -43.28
C TRP A 89 57.07 40.54 -43.45
N VAL A 90 56.35 41.49 -42.83
CA VAL A 90 56.72 42.91 -42.86
C VAL A 90 58.04 43.15 -42.13
N ALA A 91 58.24 42.53 -40.96
CA ALA A 91 59.52 42.62 -40.23
C ALA A 91 60.68 42.02 -41.04
N LEU A 92 60.44 40.92 -41.74
CA LEU A 92 61.41 40.26 -42.62
C LEU A 92 61.74 41.14 -43.84
N ALA A 93 60.75 41.77 -44.47
CA ALA A 93 60.99 42.72 -45.55
C ALA A 93 61.83 43.93 -45.09
N LYS A 94 61.53 44.46 -43.89
CA LYS A 94 62.27 45.59 -43.29
C LYS A 94 63.70 45.21 -42.89
N THR A 95 63.92 43.98 -42.42
CA THR A 95 65.28 43.50 -42.12
C THR A 95 66.07 43.24 -43.40
N ARG A 96 65.45 42.65 -44.43
CA ARG A 96 66.09 42.48 -45.76
C ARG A 96 66.49 43.82 -46.40
N SER A 97 65.62 44.83 -46.33
CA SER A 97 65.98 46.16 -46.85
C SER A 97 67.13 46.79 -46.08
N ARG A 98 67.15 46.69 -44.74
CA ARG A 98 68.28 47.13 -43.91
C ARG A 98 69.58 46.40 -44.23
N VAL A 99 69.52 45.08 -44.43
CA VAL A 99 70.69 44.29 -44.83
C VAL A 99 71.20 44.73 -46.19
N GLN A 100 70.31 44.98 -47.15
CA GLN A 100 70.70 45.46 -48.47
C GLN A 100 71.34 46.86 -48.40
N THR A 101 70.81 47.78 -47.58
CA THR A 101 71.42 49.10 -47.39
C THR A 101 72.81 49.00 -46.77
N PHE A 102 73.00 48.14 -45.76
CA PHE A 102 74.31 47.92 -45.15
C PHE A 102 75.30 47.28 -46.13
N LYS A 103 74.83 46.34 -46.96
CA LYS A 103 75.65 45.72 -48.00
C LYS A 103 76.13 46.78 -49.01
N ASN A 104 75.23 47.63 -49.49
CA ASN A 104 75.59 48.70 -50.42
C ASN A 104 76.56 49.73 -49.81
N GLN A 105 76.37 50.09 -48.53
CA GLN A 105 77.29 50.97 -47.80
C GLN A 105 78.68 50.35 -47.66
N LEU A 106 78.73 49.06 -47.32
CA LEU A 106 79.98 48.34 -47.18
C LEU A 106 80.71 48.18 -48.52
N GLU A 107 80.00 47.88 -49.61
CA GLU A 107 80.58 47.87 -50.97
C GLU A 107 81.10 49.26 -51.39
N SER A 108 80.45 50.35 -50.95
CA SER A 108 80.94 51.72 -51.17
C SER A 108 82.23 51.99 -50.37
N CYS A 109 82.26 51.62 -49.09
CA CYS A 109 83.43 51.77 -48.24
C CYS A 109 84.62 50.90 -48.72
N GLU A 110 84.37 49.68 -49.20
CA GLU A 110 85.40 48.82 -49.81
C GLU A 110 86.01 49.51 -51.04
N LYS A 111 85.18 50.06 -51.94
CA LYS A 111 85.65 50.80 -53.12
C LYS A 111 86.41 52.07 -52.77
N GLU A 112 86.00 52.81 -51.74
CA GLU A 112 86.73 53.99 -51.25
C GLU A 112 88.08 53.63 -50.64
N ALA A 113 88.15 52.58 -49.82
CA ALA A 113 89.40 52.09 -49.26
C ALA A 113 90.35 51.60 -50.37
N GLN A 114 89.81 50.91 -51.37
CA GLN A 114 90.57 50.43 -52.51
C GLN A 114 91.13 51.58 -53.37
N LYS A 115 90.36 52.66 -53.58
CA LYS A 115 90.85 53.90 -54.23
C LYS A 115 91.98 54.56 -53.44
N LYS A 116 91.81 54.75 -52.13
CA LYS A 116 92.85 55.36 -51.26
C LYS A 116 94.17 54.59 -51.27
N ILE A 117 94.12 53.26 -51.33
CA ILE A 117 95.31 52.41 -51.42
C ILE A 117 95.94 52.48 -52.81
N SER A 118 95.13 52.51 -53.87
CA SER A 118 95.59 52.67 -55.25
C SER A 118 96.26 54.02 -55.50
N ASP A 119 95.78 55.09 -54.85
CA ASP A 119 96.36 56.44 -54.95
C ASP A 119 97.69 56.56 -54.18
N GLN A 120 97.90 55.76 -53.12
CA GLN A 120 99.13 55.75 -52.32
C GLN A 120 100.21 54.79 -52.84
N PHE A 121 99.84 53.71 -53.54
CA PHE A 121 100.78 52.68 -54.03
C PHE A 121 100.42 52.24 -55.46
N PRO A 122 100.87 52.95 -56.51
CA PRO A 122 100.39 52.74 -57.88
C PRO A 122 100.83 51.43 -58.56
N ASN A 123 101.79 50.66 -58.02
CA ASN A 123 102.36 49.48 -58.70
C ASN A 123 102.30 48.14 -57.92
N ASP A 124 101.74 48.08 -56.71
CA ASP A 124 101.73 46.84 -55.91
C ASP A 124 100.33 46.21 -55.84
N SER A 125 100.01 45.37 -56.83
CA SER A 125 98.76 44.56 -56.83
C SER A 125 98.65 43.61 -55.62
N SER A 126 99.78 43.22 -55.04
CA SER A 126 99.86 42.29 -53.91
C SER A 126 99.36 42.90 -52.59
N THR A 127 99.65 44.16 -52.31
CA THR A 127 99.25 44.83 -51.05
C THR A 127 97.74 45.07 -50.99
N LEU A 128 97.12 45.35 -52.13
CA LEU A 128 95.67 45.51 -52.28
C LEU A 128 94.90 44.19 -52.07
N LEU A 129 95.46 43.06 -52.50
CA LEU A 129 94.88 41.73 -52.25
C LEU A 129 94.97 41.32 -50.78
N VAL A 130 96.10 41.60 -50.12
CA VAL A 130 96.27 41.34 -48.68
C VAL A 130 95.27 42.15 -47.86
N PHE A 131 95.13 43.45 -48.13
CA PHE A 131 94.14 44.30 -47.46
C PHE A 131 92.70 43.80 -47.64
N LYS A 132 92.33 43.38 -48.85
CA LYS A 132 90.99 42.85 -49.13
C LYS A 132 90.72 41.57 -48.33
N VAL A 133 91.69 40.67 -48.22
CA VAL A 133 91.57 39.43 -47.44
C VAL A 133 91.41 39.73 -45.95
N ASP A 134 92.18 40.67 -45.42
CA ASP A 134 92.09 41.07 -44.00
C ASP A 134 90.77 41.77 -43.67
N LEU A 135 90.27 42.64 -44.54
CA LEU A 135 88.95 43.27 -44.39
C LEU A 135 87.84 42.22 -44.35
N HIS A 136 87.85 41.27 -45.30
CA HIS A 136 86.89 40.16 -45.31
C HIS A 136 87.02 39.22 -44.11
N ARG A 137 88.21 39.12 -43.49
CA ARG A 137 88.41 38.35 -42.27
C ARG A 137 87.76 39.02 -41.07
N VAL A 138 87.95 40.34 -40.91
CA VAL A 138 87.35 41.14 -39.82
C VAL A 138 85.83 41.15 -39.94
N MET A 139 85.29 41.39 -41.14
CA MET A 139 83.84 41.35 -41.35
C MET A 139 83.22 40.00 -41.00
N ARG A 140 83.88 38.90 -41.38
CA ARG A 140 83.43 37.55 -41.02
C ARG A 140 83.51 37.30 -39.52
N ALA A 141 84.43 37.93 -38.79
CA ALA A 141 84.48 37.85 -37.33
C ALA A 141 83.31 38.57 -36.69
N GLU A 142 83.04 39.82 -37.09
CA GLU A 142 81.92 40.63 -36.58
C GLU A 142 80.56 39.97 -36.83
N ILE A 143 80.34 39.40 -38.02
CA ILE A 143 79.09 38.66 -38.31
C ILE A 143 78.92 37.47 -37.36
N ARG A 144 79.99 36.70 -37.11
CA ARG A 144 79.94 35.56 -36.18
C ARG A 144 79.62 36.01 -34.75
N ASP A 145 80.23 37.10 -34.30
CA ASP A 145 80.03 37.59 -32.94
C ASP A 145 78.63 38.20 -32.75
N HIS A 146 78.10 38.87 -33.77
CA HIS A 146 76.70 39.32 -33.79
C HIS A 146 75.71 38.14 -33.72
N ILE A 147 75.92 37.09 -34.51
CA ILE A 147 75.08 35.87 -34.48
C ILE A 147 75.11 35.21 -33.09
N LYS A 148 76.30 35.10 -32.48
CA LYS A 148 76.43 34.56 -31.11
C LYS A 148 75.68 35.39 -30.08
N LYS A 149 75.72 36.72 -30.18
CA LYS A 149 74.99 37.62 -29.28
C LYS A 149 73.47 37.44 -29.41
N CYS A 150 72.96 37.42 -30.63
CA CYS A 150 71.53 37.19 -30.87
C CYS A 150 71.07 35.80 -30.39
N GLY A 151 71.91 34.77 -30.51
CA GLY A 151 71.61 33.44 -29.96
C GLY A 151 71.39 33.47 -28.45
N LYS A 152 72.28 34.15 -27.71
CA LYS A 152 72.17 34.29 -26.24
C LYS A 152 70.92 35.07 -25.80
N GLU A 153 70.57 36.14 -26.51
CA GLU A 153 69.37 36.93 -26.22
C GLU A 153 68.08 36.11 -26.44
N LEU A 154 68.07 35.27 -27.48
CA LEU A 154 66.94 34.37 -27.77
C LEU A 154 66.79 33.28 -26.69
N GLU A 155 67.90 32.65 -26.28
CA GLU A 155 67.92 31.65 -25.21
C GLU A 155 67.37 32.22 -23.89
N GLN A 156 67.80 33.41 -23.49
CA GLN A 156 67.30 34.08 -22.28
C GLN A 156 65.78 34.38 -22.35
N SER A 157 65.26 34.74 -23.53
CA SER A 157 63.83 35.00 -23.72
C SER A 157 62.99 33.73 -23.64
N ILE A 158 63.50 32.59 -24.10
CA ILE A 158 62.81 31.30 -24.05
C ILE A 158 62.78 30.74 -22.63
N GLU A 159 63.85 30.90 -21.85
CA GLU A 159 63.93 30.39 -20.48
C GLU A 159 63.07 31.18 -19.47
N CYS A 160 62.89 32.48 -19.66
CA CYS A 160 62.36 33.33 -18.59
C CYS A 160 60.83 33.37 -18.46
N GLU A 161 60.06 33.34 -19.53
CA GLU A 161 58.61 33.62 -19.47
C GLU A 161 57.72 32.36 -19.52
N PRO A 162 57.81 31.50 -20.54
CA PRO A 162 56.92 30.34 -20.65
C PRO A 162 57.18 29.31 -19.54
N GLN A 163 58.44 29.15 -19.09
CA GLN A 163 58.78 28.18 -18.05
C GLN A 163 58.29 28.60 -16.66
N LYS A 164 58.34 29.91 -16.34
CA LYS A 164 57.80 30.43 -15.07
C LYS A 164 56.28 30.27 -15.02
N HIS A 165 55.59 30.58 -16.12
CA HIS A 165 54.14 30.39 -16.24
C HIS A 165 53.72 28.93 -16.10
N LEU A 166 54.46 28.01 -16.73
CA LEU A 166 54.21 26.57 -16.60
C LEU A 166 54.44 26.06 -15.17
N ARG A 167 55.49 26.54 -14.47
CA ARG A 167 55.73 26.19 -13.07
C ARG A 167 54.61 26.70 -12.15
N MET A 168 54.11 27.92 -12.37
CA MET A 168 52.96 28.43 -11.62
C MET A 168 51.70 27.59 -11.87
N LYS A 169 51.38 27.28 -13.14
CA LYS A 169 50.26 26.40 -13.47
C LYS A 169 50.38 25.02 -12.82
N HIS A 170 51.57 24.43 -12.87
CA HIS A 170 51.83 23.16 -12.20
C HIS A 170 51.62 23.26 -10.68
N GLY A 171 52.09 24.33 -10.04
CA GLY A 171 51.83 24.61 -8.63
C GLY A 171 50.35 24.70 -8.29
N CYS A 172 49.57 25.41 -9.12
CA CYS A 172 48.11 25.49 -8.97
C CYS A 172 47.42 24.12 -9.11
N VAL A 173 47.81 23.31 -10.09
CA VAL A 173 47.27 21.96 -10.30
C VAL A 173 47.56 21.08 -9.08
N VAL A 174 48.79 21.11 -8.56
CA VAL A 174 49.16 20.35 -7.35
C VAL A 174 48.31 20.81 -6.15
N ALA A 175 48.15 22.11 -5.93
CA ALA A 175 47.32 22.63 -4.85
C ALA A 175 45.84 22.20 -4.96
N LEU A 176 45.28 22.22 -6.17
CA LEU A 176 43.92 21.73 -6.42
C LEU A 176 43.80 20.23 -6.16
N THR A 177 44.76 19.42 -6.62
CA THR A 177 44.74 17.97 -6.37
C THR A 177 44.81 17.65 -4.87
N GLN A 178 45.55 18.45 -4.09
CA GLN A 178 45.61 18.28 -2.64
C GLN A 178 44.29 18.67 -1.96
N LYS A 179 43.65 19.77 -2.38
CA LYS A 179 42.30 20.15 -1.90
C LYS A 179 41.26 19.08 -2.24
N LEU A 180 41.28 18.53 -3.45
CA LEU A 180 40.41 17.44 -3.86
C LEU A 180 40.63 16.18 -3.03
N LYS A 181 41.89 15.80 -2.75
CA LYS A 181 42.20 14.67 -1.84
C LYS A 181 41.62 14.88 -0.44
N LYS A 182 41.72 16.10 0.11
CA LYS A 182 41.12 16.43 1.42
C LYS A 182 39.59 16.34 1.38
N SER A 183 38.95 16.93 0.36
CA SER A 183 37.50 16.86 0.18
C SER A 183 37.01 15.41 0.02
N LYS A 184 37.69 14.59 -0.80
CA LYS A 184 37.35 13.16 -0.96
C LYS A 184 37.42 12.38 0.36
N LYS A 185 38.39 12.68 1.22
CA LYS A 185 38.46 12.07 2.57
C LYS A 185 37.28 12.49 3.44
N VAL A 186 36.91 13.77 3.45
CA VAL A 186 35.75 14.27 4.20
C VAL A 186 34.46 13.59 3.72
N ILE A 187 34.27 13.47 2.41
CA ILE A 187 33.11 12.79 1.82
C ILE A 187 33.09 11.30 2.24
N LYS A 188 34.24 10.61 2.19
CA LYS A 188 34.32 9.21 2.60
C LYS A 188 33.93 9.04 4.07
N ASN A 189 34.49 9.85 4.96
CA ASN A 189 34.18 9.80 6.39
C ASN A 189 32.69 10.14 6.64
N GLY A 190 32.13 11.11 5.91
CA GLY A 190 30.70 11.44 5.98
C GLY A 190 29.80 10.30 5.52
N ASN A 191 30.20 9.55 4.49
CA ASN A 191 29.46 8.37 4.05
C ASN A 191 29.51 7.24 5.08
N GLU A 192 30.65 7.05 5.76
CA GLU A 192 30.79 6.08 6.85
C GLU A 192 29.88 6.41 8.04
N THR A 193 29.77 7.69 8.42
CA THR A 193 28.85 8.10 9.51
C THR A 193 27.39 7.95 9.10
N ILE A 194 27.01 8.31 7.87
CA ILE A 194 25.65 8.09 7.34
C ILE A 194 25.31 6.60 7.36
N LEU A 195 26.24 5.73 6.98
CA LEU A 195 26.03 4.28 7.02
C LEU A 195 25.78 3.80 8.45
N MET A 196 26.56 4.26 9.44
CA MET A 196 26.33 3.95 10.85
C MET A 196 24.95 4.41 11.34
N PHE A 197 24.53 5.63 11.00
CA PHE A 197 23.20 6.12 11.36
C PHE A 197 22.10 5.28 10.70
N ARG A 198 22.28 4.89 9.44
CA ARG A 198 21.33 4.01 8.74
C ARG A 198 21.20 2.66 9.44
N THR A 199 22.31 2.05 9.87
CA THR A 199 22.26 0.78 10.61
C THR A 199 21.58 0.93 11.97
N GLN A 200 21.79 2.05 12.68
CA GLN A 200 21.12 2.33 13.95
C GLN A 200 19.61 2.54 13.76
N ILE A 201 19.19 3.28 12.74
CA ILE A 201 17.76 3.49 12.44
C ILE A 201 17.08 2.15 12.13
N VAL A 202 17.72 1.29 11.32
CA VAL A 202 17.18 -0.05 11.02
C VAL A 202 17.04 -0.86 12.30
N HIS A 203 18.06 -0.85 13.18
CA HIS A 203 18.01 -1.56 14.45
C HIS A 203 16.87 -1.06 15.36
N PHE A 204 16.73 0.25 15.56
CA PHE A 204 15.62 0.79 16.34
C PHE A 204 14.25 0.47 15.73
N HIS A 205 14.15 0.46 14.40
CA HIS A 205 12.91 0.08 13.73
C HIS A 205 12.55 -1.39 14.01
N THR A 206 13.55 -2.29 13.96
CA THR A 206 13.34 -3.71 14.31
C THR A 206 12.94 -3.89 15.77
N GLU A 207 13.58 -3.18 16.71
CA GLU A 207 13.21 -3.24 18.14
C GLU A 207 11.80 -2.71 18.38
N LEU A 208 11.42 -1.59 17.75
CA LEU A 208 10.07 -1.06 17.83
C LEU A 208 9.04 -2.04 17.27
N GLN A 209 9.35 -2.69 16.15
CA GLN A 209 8.47 -3.67 15.54
C GLN A 209 8.30 -4.90 16.44
N GLU A 210 9.37 -5.40 17.05
CA GLU A 210 9.31 -6.47 18.04
C GLU A 210 8.48 -6.07 19.27
N LEU A 211 8.65 -4.84 19.80
CA LEU A 211 7.86 -4.34 20.92
C LEU A 211 6.37 -4.21 20.57
N ILE A 212 6.04 -3.74 19.37
CA ILE A 212 4.66 -3.63 18.89
C ILE A 212 4.03 -5.02 18.76
N HIS A 213 4.72 -5.98 18.16
CA HIS A 213 4.19 -7.34 18.02
C HIS A 213 4.05 -8.04 19.38
N THR A 214 5.06 -7.95 20.25
CA THR A 214 5.06 -8.66 21.54
C THR A 214 4.06 -8.08 22.54
N LYS A 215 3.93 -6.75 22.61
CA LYS A 215 3.06 -6.09 23.60
C LYS A 215 1.71 -5.72 23.00
N LEU A 216 1.68 -4.95 21.92
CA LEU A 216 0.45 -4.34 21.41
C LEU A 216 -0.45 -5.36 20.71
N VAL A 217 0.08 -6.11 19.75
CA VAL A 217 -0.72 -7.09 18.98
C VAL A 217 -1.25 -8.18 19.92
N ARG A 218 -0.40 -8.72 20.79
CA ARG A 218 -0.80 -9.72 21.77
C ARG A 218 -1.90 -9.22 22.71
N LEU A 219 -1.76 -8.00 23.26
CA LEU A 219 -2.79 -7.42 24.13
C LEU A 219 -4.11 -7.21 23.39
N ILE A 220 -4.07 -6.80 22.11
CA ILE A 220 -5.28 -6.64 21.30
C ILE A 220 -5.99 -7.99 21.09
N GLU A 221 -5.25 -9.06 20.80
CA GLU A 221 -5.80 -10.41 20.68
C GLU A 221 -6.41 -10.91 22.00
N ASP A 222 -5.72 -10.70 23.12
CA ASP A 222 -6.20 -11.06 24.46
C ASP A 222 -7.48 -10.28 24.82
N ILE A 223 -7.57 -9.00 24.47
CA ILE A 223 -8.77 -8.17 24.67
C ILE A 223 -9.92 -8.65 23.78
N ILE A 224 -9.67 -8.92 22.50
CA ILE A 224 -10.70 -9.39 21.56
C ILE A 224 -11.25 -10.75 22.01
N THR A 225 -10.39 -11.67 22.42
CA THR A 225 -10.81 -12.99 22.91
C THR A 225 -11.61 -12.88 24.20
N SER A 226 -11.15 -12.08 25.16
CA SER A 226 -11.87 -11.83 26.42
C SER A 226 -13.23 -11.16 26.19
N ALA A 227 -13.30 -10.16 25.31
CA ALA A 227 -14.55 -9.49 24.95
C ALA A 227 -15.52 -10.45 24.25
N ARG A 228 -15.03 -11.33 23.36
CA ARG A 228 -15.85 -12.37 22.72
C ARG A 228 -16.37 -13.38 23.74
N LEU A 229 -15.54 -13.81 24.69
CA LEU A 229 -15.96 -14.73 25.76
C LEU A 229 -17.05 -14.11 26.63
N GLN A 230 -16.88 -12.86 27.05
CA GLN A 230 -17.89 -12.13 27.83
C GLN A 230 -19.19 -11.94 27.04
N LYS A 231 -19.11 -11.53 25.77
CA LYS A 231 -20.29 -11.43 24.90
C LYS A 231 -21.02 -12.76 24.81
N ASN A 232 -20.29 -13.85 24.61
CA ASN A 232 -20.88 -15.19 24.52
C ASN A 232 -21.50 -15.63 25.85
N ALA A 233 -20.90 -15.29 26.99
CA ALA A 233 -21.45 -15.56 28.32
C ALA A 233 -22.77 -14.80 28.53
N ILE A 234 -22.78 -13.50 28.24
CA ILE A 234 -23.99 -12.66 28.34
C ILE A 234 -25.10 -13.19 27.42
N VAL A 235 -24.76 -13.57 26.19
CA VAL A 235 -25.75 -14.16 25.25
C VAL A 235 -26.28 -15.50 25.77
N LYS A 236 -25.43 -16.35 26.37
CA LYS A 236 -25.86 -17.60 26.99
C LYS A 236 -26.80 -17.35 28.17
N GLU A 237 -26.45 -16.44 29.07
CA GLU A 237 -27.29 -16.06 30.21
C GLU A 237 -28.62 -15.44 29.76
N ALA A 238 -28.60 -14.54 28.78
CA ALA A 238 -29.81 -13.94 28.24
C ALA A 238 -30.75 -14.99 27.62
N ARG A 239 -30.21 -15.98 26.88
CA ARG A 239 -30.99 -17.11 26.36
C ARG A 239 -31.55 -17.98 27.48
N GLN A 240 -30.77 -18.26 28.52
CA GLN A 240 -31.23 -19.01 29.69
C GLN A 240 -32.37 -18.27 30.38
N LEU A 241 -32.24 -16.96 30.62
CA LEU A 241 -33.29 -16.13 31.21
C LEU A 241 -34.54 -16.04 30.32
N GLN A 242 -34.41 -16.05 29.00
CA GLN A 242 -35.55 -16.04 28.08
C GLN A 242 -36.38 -17.33 28.15
N ILE A 243 -35.73 -18.48 28.36
CA ILE A 243 -36.39 -19.79 28.47
C ILE A 243 -36.94 -20.02 29.88
N THR A 244 -36.36 -19.37 30.90
CA THR A 244 -36.72 -19.59 32.29
C THR A 244 -37.94 -18.75 32.66
N PRO A 245 -39.11 -19.35 32.96
CA PRO A 245 -40.30 -18.57 33.31
C PRO A 245 -40.07 -17.84 34.63
N LEU A 246 -40.48 -16.55 34.72
CA LEU A 246 -40.33 -15.72 35.94
C LEU A 246 -40.86 -16.39 37.22
N THR A 247 -41.87 -17.26 37.09
CA THR A 247 -42.47 -18.01 38.19
C THR A 247 -41.50 -19.01 38.86
N SER A 248 -40.43 -19.41 38.18
CA SER A 248 -39.39 -20.29 38.74
C SER A 248 -38.26 -19.55 39.47
N LEU A 249 -38.17 -18.23 39.28
CA LEU A 249 -37.24 -17.35 40.00
C LEU A 249 -37.80 -16.86 41.35
N ASP A 250 -39.12 -16.91 41.54
CA ASP A 250 -39.76 -16.63 42.83
C ASP A 250 -39.40 -17.76 43.81
N ARG A 251 -38.40 -17.51 44.65
CA ARG A 251 -37.95 -18.42 45.71
C ARG A 251 -38.28 -17.79 47.06
N ARG A 252 -38.92 -18.57 47.93
CA ARG A 252 -39.27 -18.14 49.29
C ARG A 252 -38.37 -18.83 50.30
N ASN A 253 -37.96 -18.08 51.31
CA ASN A 253 -37.25 -18.64 52.45
C ASN A 253 -38.27 -19.38 53.33
N VAL A 254 -38.06 -20.68 53.52
CA VAL A 254 -38.78 -21.49 54.50
C VAL A 254 -37.80 -21.78 55.63
N GLU A 255 -38.22 -21.52 56.87
CA GLU A 255 -37.43 -21.74 58.10
C GLU A 255 -36.05 -21.06 58.10
N GLY A 256 -35.91 -19.91 57.43
CA GLY A 256 -34.70 -19.08 57.46
C GLY A 256 -33.51 -19.60 56.63
N GLU A 257 -33.41 -20.91 56.37
CA GLU A 257 -32.22 -21.51 55.75
C GLU A 257 -32.44 -22.01 54.31
N ARG A 258 -33.67 -22.40 53.93
CA ARG A 258 -33.92 -23.03 52.63
C ARG A 258 -34.71 -22.12 51.69
N ARG A 259 -34.10 -21.77 50.55
CA ARG A 259 -34.77 -21.10 49.42
C ARG A 259 -35.45 -22.11 48.52
N ILE A 260 -36.76 -22.25 48.67
CA ILE A 260 -37.56 -23.19 47.89
C ILE A 260 -38.34 -22.39 46.81
N PRO A 261 -38.40 -22.85 45.56
CA PRO A 261 -39.25 -22.25 44.53
C PRO A 261 -40.72 -22.18 44.99
N ALA A 262 -41.36 -21.02 44.81
CA ALA A 262 -42.75 -20.79 45.20
C ALA A 262 -43.73 -21.79 44.53
N LEU A 263 -43.39 -22.29 43.34
CA LEU A 263 -44.14 -23.33 42.64
C LEU A 263 -44.22 -24.65 43.43
N GLN A 264 -43.16 -25.03 44.15
CA GLN A 264 -43.11 -26.24 44.98
C GLN A 264 -43.87 -26.07 46.31
N LEU A 265 -44.04 -24.83 46.75
CA LEU A 265 -44.84 -24.48 47.92
C LEU A 265 -46.32 -24.27 47.58
N SER A 266 -46.69 -24.41 46.30
CA SER A 266 -48.08 -24.25 45.88
C SER A 266 -48.92 -25.43 46.37
N ILE A 267 -50.12 -25.11 46.84
CA ILE A 267 -51.12 -26.06 47.32
C ILE A 267 -51.42 -27.17 46.29
N ASN A 268 -51.28 -26.88 44.99
CA ASN A 268 -51.56 -27.82 43.90
C ASN A 268 -50.42 -28.82 43.63
N HIS A 269 -49.22 -28.59 44.18
CA HIS A 269 -48.05 -29.45 44.01
C HIS A 269 -47.63 -30.15 45.31
N LEU A 270 -48.29 -29.84 46.43
CA LEU A 270 -48.11 -30.54 47.70
C LEU A 270 -48.77 -31.93 47.60
N GLN A 271 -47.99 -32.91 47.15
CA GLN A 271 -48.38 -34.34 47.20
C GLN A 271 -48.26 -34.89 48.63
N SER A 272 -48.97 -34.29 49.59
CA SER A 272 -49.04 -34.79 50.95
C SER A 272 -50.36 -35.52 51.17
N GLN A 273 -50.27 -36.78 51.61
CA GLN A 273 -51.43 -37.61 51.89
C GLN A 273 -52.32 -37.02 53.00
N ALA A 274 -51.71 -36.33 53.97
CA ALA A 274 -52.43 -35.60 55.02
C ALA A 274 -53.24 -34.42 54.46
N PHE A 275 -52.71 -33.73 53.45
CA PHE A 275 -53.38 -32.61 52.79
C PHE A 275 -54.55 -33.10 51.92
N ASN A 276 -54.36 -34.17 51.15
CA ASN A 276 -55.43 -34.79 50.36
C ASN A 276 -56.59 -35.29 51.26
N CYS A 277 -56.29 -35.91 52.40
CA CYS A 277 -57.29 -36.31 53.38
C CYS A 277 -58.05 -35.12 53.99
N LEU A 278 -57.37 -34.00 54.25
CA LEU A 278 -58.00 -32.75 54.71
C LEU A 278 -58.92 -32.14 53.63
N CYS A 279 -58.48 -32.11 52.37
CA CYS A 279 -59.29 -31.63 51.24
C CYS A 279 -60.55 -32.46 51.02
N GLN A 280 -60.44 -33.79 51.13
CA GLN A 280 -61.59 -34.70 51.05
C GLN A 280 -62.57 -34.52 52.21
N LYS A 281 -62.05 -34.38 53.45
CA LYS A 281 -62.89 -34.22 54.65
C LYS A 281 -63.59 -32.87 54.74
N LEU A 282 -62.97 -31.80 54.25
CA LEU A 282 -63.53 -30.44 54.36
C LEU A 282 -64.61 -30.14 53.30
N LYS A 283 -65.00 -31.10 52.44
CA LYS A 283 -65.81 -30.85 51.23
C LYS A 283 -65.35 -29.58 50.52
N PHE A 284 -64.04 -29.33 50.51
CA PHE A 284 -63.53 -28.19 49.79
C PHE A 284 -63.93 -28.45 48.34
N PRO A 285 -64.71 -27.57 47.69
CA PRO A 285 -64.79 -27.66 46.26
C PRO A 285 -63.35 -27.41 45.81
N LEU A 286 -62.66 -28.49 45.43
CA LEU A 286 -61.74 -28.43 44.33
C LEU A 286 -62.62 -27.91 43.19
N TYR A 287 -62.84 -26.58 43.16
CA TYR A 287 -63.31 -25.94 41.97
C TYR A 287 -62.30 -26.39 40.95
N LYS A 288 -62.73 -27.33 40.09
CA LYS A 288 -61.93 -27.91 39.03
C LYS A 288 -61.13 -26.76 38.47
N THR A 289 -59.81 -26.83 38.63
CA THR A 289 -58.96 -25.74 38.20
C THR A 289 -59.39 -25.37 36.79
N PRO A 290 -59.36 -24.10 36.37
CA PRO A 290 -59.75 -23.73 35.02
C PRO A 290 -59.08 -24.62 33.97
N GLN A 291 -57.89 -25.14 34.28
CA GLN A 291 -57.14 -26.15 33.52
C GLN A 291 -57.90 -27.47 33.25
N GLU A 292 -58.62 -28.02 34.23
CA GLU A 292 -59.46 -29.22 34.03
C GLU A 292 -60.70 -28.93 33.17
N LEU A 293 -61.25 -27.72 33.26
CA LEU A 293 -62.31 -27.26 32.36
C LEU A 293 -61.79 -27.09 30.93
N TRP A 294 -60.55 -26.61 30.75
CA TRP A 294 -59.88 -26.54 29.45
C TRP A 294 -59.65 -27.91 28.83
N ALA A 295 -59.20 -28.90 29.60
CA ALA A 295 -59.03 -30.27 29.11
C ALA A 295 -60.37 -30.89 28.65
N SER A 296 -61.46 -30.63 29.39
CA SER A 296 -62.81 -31.07 29.02
C SER A 296 -63.36 -30.35 27.78
N LEU A 297 -63.11 -29.04 27.64
CA LEU A 297 -63.52 -28.30 26.45
C LEU A 297 -62.75 -28.74 25.21
N TYR A 298 -61.45 -29.00 25.35
CA TYR A 298 -60.61 -29.47 24.26
C TYR A 298 -61.04 -30.86 23.77
N SER A 299 -61.34 -31.78 24.69
CA SER A 299 -61.82 -33.12 24.32
C SER A 299 -63.16 -33.06 23.57
N LYS A 300 -64.10 -32.21 24.00
CA LYS A 300 -65.37 -31.98 23.29
C LYS A 300 -65.21 -31.29 21.92
N GLN A 301 -64.21 -30.42 21.77
CA GLN A 301 -63.89 -29.82 20.47
C GLN A 301 -63.30 -30.85 19.50
N LEU A 302 -62.49 -31.79 20.00
CA LEU A 302 -61.95 -32.89 19.20
C LEU A 302 -63.07 -33.85 18.75
N GLU A 303 -63.99 -34.18 19.66
CA GLU A 303 -65.19 -35.00 19.39
C GLU A 303 -66.06 -34.37 18.28
N LEU A 304 -66.25 -33.06 18.31
CA LEU A 304 -66.96 -32.33 17.24
C LEU A 304 -66.28 -32.41 15.87
N ARG A 305 -64.95 -32.25 15.83
CA ARG A 305 -64.21 -32.36 14.57
C ARG A 305 -64.37 -33.76 13.97
N TRP A 306 -64.31 -34.79 14.81
CA TRP A 306 -64.51 -36.17 14.38
C TRP A 306 -65.93 -36.40 13.83
N LEU A 307 -66.97 -35.91 14.51
CA LEU A 307 -68.36 -36.02 14.03
C LEU A 307 -68.58 -35.30 12.69
N HIS A 308 -68.00 -34.12 12.50
CA HIS A 308 -68.06 -33.41 11.22
C HIS A 308 -67.36 -34.19 10.08
N CYS A 309 -66.20 -34.81 10.35
CA CYS A 309 -65.54 -35.67 9.36
C CYS A 309 -66.42 -36.86 8.98
N ASN A 310 -67.04 -37.52 9.96
CA ASN A 310 -67.94 -38.66 9.71
C ASN A 310 -69.19 -38.26 8.93
N MET A 311 -69.77 -37.09 9.20
CA MET A 311 -70.87 -36.56 8.39
C MET A 311 -70.45 -36.34 6.95
N LYS A 312 -69.28 -35.75 6.72
CA LYS A 312 -68.76 -35.47 5.37
C LYS A 312 -68.48 -36.75 4.58
N LEU A 313 -68.00 -37.80 5.25
CA LEU A 313 -67.80 -39.12 4.64
C LEU A 313 -69.13 -39.78 4.32
N SER A 314 -70.06 -39.79 5.27
CA SER A 314 -71.39 -40.40 5.09
C SER A 314 -72.21 -39.66 4.03
N SER A 315 -72.12 -38.34 3.94
CA SER A 315 -72.80 -37.56 2.89
C SER A 315 -72.21 -37.81 1.50
N LYS A 316 -70.88 -37.97 1.40
CA LYS A 316 -70.20 -38.32 0.15
C LYS A 316 -70.56 -39.73 -0.30
N ASN A 317 -70.65 -40.68 0.63
CA ASN A 317 -71.08 -42.04 0.33
C ASN A 317 -72.53 -42.06 -0.13
N LEU A 318 -73.42 -41.33 0.55
CA LEU A 318 -74.81 -41.19 0.12
C LEU A 318 -74.93 -40.58 -1.29
N GLN A 319 -74.18 -39.51 -1.58
CA GLN A 319 -74.15 -38.91 -2.93
C GLN A 319 -73.67 -39.90 -3.99
N LYS A 320 -72.60 -40.66 -3.72
CA LYS A 320 -72.12 -41.72 -4.63
C LYS A 320 -73.16 -42.82 -4.84
N THR A 321 -73.85 -43.25 -3.78
CA THR A 321 -74.91 -44.25 -3.92
C THR A 321 -76.10 -43.75 -4.74
N ILE A 322 -76.46 -42.46 -4.61
CA ILE A 322 -77.50 -41.82 -5.42
C ILE A 322 -77.06 -41.68 -6.89
N GLU A 323 -75.80 -41.33 -7.14
CA GLU A 323 -75.22 -41.24 -8.50
C GLU A 323 -75.11 -42.62 -9.18
N MET A 324 -74.89 -43.68 -8.42
CA MET A 324 -74.79 -45.06 -8.92
C MET A 324 -76.15 -45.76 -9.06
N ALA A 325 -77.22 -45.23 -8.46
CA ALA A 325 -78.58 -45.79 -8.50
C ALA A 325 -79.18 -45.98 -9.92
N PRO A 326 -78.97 -45.08 -10.91
CA PRO A 326 -79.51 -45.26 -12.27
C PRO A 326 -78.84 -46.40 -13.04
N TRP A 327 -77.61 -46.75 -12.67
CA TRP A 327 -76.79 -47.75 -13.37
C TRP A 327 -77.03 -49.19 -12.90
N LEU A 328 -77.70 -49.37 -11.75
CA LEU A 328 -77.88 -50.66 -11.06
C LEU A 328 -79.36 -51.11 -11.04
N SER A 329 -80.18 -50.65 -12.00
CA SER A 329 -81.64 -50.90 -12.07
C SER A 329 -82.04 -52.34 -12.48
N SER A 330 -81.26 -53.37 -12.12
CA SER A 330 -81.68 -54.78 -12.21
C SER A 330 -82.01 -55.35 -10.83
N CYS A 331 -83.12 -56.09 -10.75
CA CYS A 331 -84.11 -56.08 -9.67
C CYS A 331 -83.75 -56.68 -8.30
N ASP A 332 -82.47 -56.88 -7.93
CA ASP A 332 -82.09 -57.32 -6.56
C ASP A 332 -81.13 -56.33 -5.86
N ASP A 333 -80.30 -55.60 -6.63
CA ASP A 333 -79.35 -54.64 -6.07
C ASP A 333 -80.00 -53.30 -5.68
N SER A 334 -81.16 -52.96 -6.26
CA SER A 334 -81.92 -51.75 -5.94
C SER A 334 -82.49 -51.76 -4.52
N ASP A 335 -82.86 -52.94 -3.99
CA ASP A 335 -83.34 -53.11 -2.62
C ASP A 335 -82.20 -53.03 -1.59
N CYS A 336 -81.00 -53.49 -1.96
CA CYS A 336 -79.82 -53.32 -1.13
C CYS A 336 -79.39 -51.85 -1.07
N LEU A 337 -79.45 -51.13 -2.20
CA LEU A 337 -79.16 -49.69 -2.27
C LEU A 337 -80.20 -48.86 -1.50
N SER A 338 -81.48 -49.22 -1.55
CA SER A 338 -82.53 -48.52 -0.77
C SER A 338 -82.33 -48.72 0.74
N ARG A 339 -81.97 -49.93 1.20
CA ARG A 339 -81.62 -50.19 2.61
C ARG A 339 -80.35 -49.46 3.04
N LEU A 340 -79.34 -49.41 2.17
CA LEU A 340 -78.08 -48.71 2.44
C LEU A 340 -78.30 -47.20 2.54
N THR A 341 -79.05 -46.61 1.61
CA THR A 341 -79.41 -45.17 1.64
C THR A 341 -80.26 -44.83 2.86
N GLU A 342 -81.18 -45.70 3.29
CA GLU A 342 -81.95 -45.50 4.51
C GLU A 342 -81.08 -45.61 5.78
N ALA A 343 -80.16 -46.58 5.83
CA ALA A 343 -79.21 -46.73 6.93
C ALA A 343 -78.26 -45.52 7.04
N ASP A 344 -77.73 -45.04 5.91
CA ASP A 344 -76.87 -43.86 5.83
C ASP A 344 -77.65 -42.58 6.20
N ALA A 345 -78.91 -42.45 5.80
CA ALA A 345 -79.78 -41.34 6.20
C ALA A 345 -80.10 -41.35 7.70
N LYS A 346 -80.35 -42.52 8.30
CA LYS A 346 -80.54 -42.67 9.76
C LYS A 346 -79.25 -42.36 10.52
N HIS A 347 -78.10 -42.83 10.03
CA HIS A 347 -76.80 -42.52 10.62
C HIS A 347 -76.51 -41.02 10.58
N LEU A 348 -76.71 -40.37 9.43
CA LEU A 348 -76.56 -38.92 9.27
C LEU A 348 -77.48 -38.12 10.21
N LYS A 349 -78.73 -38.53 10.41
CA LYS A 349 -79.65 -37.90 11.39
C LYS A 349 -79.14 -38.02 12.83
N SER A 350 -78.60 -39.18 13.21
CA SER A 350 -78.08 -39.38 14.57
C SER A 350 -76.80 -38.56 14.85
N VAL A 351 -75.92 -38.46 13.84
CA VAL A 351 -74.65 -37.72 13.95
C VAL A 351 -74.90 -36.21 13.89
N THR A 352 -75.82 -35.74 13.05
CA THR A 352 -76.19 -34.31 12.99
C THR A 352 -76.79 -33.82 14.30
N PHE A 353 -77.64 -34.61 14.95
CA PHE A 353 -78.19 -34.27 16.26
C PHE A 353 -77.09 -34.11 17.33
N LYS A 354 -76.15 -35.07 17.41
CA LYS A 354 -75.02 -35.00 18.35
C LYS A 354 -74.07 -33.84 18.05
N ALA A 355 -73.80 -33.57 16.77
CA ALA A 355 -72.98 -32.43 16.35
C ALA A 355 -73.64 -31.10 16.74
N ASN A 356 -74.95 -30.93 16.48
CA ASN A 356 -75.68 -29.71 16.83
C ASN A 356 -75.73 -29.47 18.35
N TYR A 357 -75.93 -30.53 19.14
CA TYR A 357 -75.86 -30.44 20.61
C TYR A 357 -74.50 -29.95 21.10
N LEU A 358 -73.41 -30.53 20.58
CA LEU A 358 -72.06 -30.14 20.97
C LEU A 358 -71.68 -28.74 20.46
N VAL A 359 -72.13 -28.33 19.27
CA VAL A 359 -71.96 -26.95 18.77
C VAL A 359 -72.66 -25.96 19.70
N HIS A 360 -73.90 -26.24 20.09
CA HIS A 360 -74.64 -25.40 21.05
C HIS A 360 -73.95 -25.34 22.42
N PHE A 361 -73.46 -26.49 22.93
CA PHE A 361 -72.67 -26.55 24.15
C PHE A 361 -71.36 -25.75 24.04
N LEU A 362 -70.65 -25.85 22.91
CA LEU A 362 -69.43 -25.08 22.71
C LEU A 362 -69.70 -23.57 22.57
N GLN A 363 -70.76 -23.16 21.89
CA GLN A 363 -71.12 -21.74 21.77
C GLN A 363 -71.51 -21.13 23.12
N THR A 364 -72.28 -21.85 23.94
CA THR A 364 -72.62 -21.43 25.30
C THR A 364 -71.38 -21.43 26.21
N SER A 365 -70.51 -22.43 26.10
CA SER A 365 -69.25 -22.46 26.84
C SER A 365 -68.25 -21.40 26.39
N HIS A 366 -68.25 -20.98 25.11
CA HIS A 366 -67.39 -19.92 24.60
C HIS A 366 -67.79 -18.54 25.15
N ARG A 367 -69.09 -18.28 25.28
CA ARG A 367 -69.60 -17.10 26.01
C ARG A 367 -69.20 -17.11 27.48
N LEU A 368 -69.18 -18.29 28.11
CA LEU A 368 -68.69 -18.46 29.49
C LEU A 368 -67.16 -18.34 29.58
N LYS A 369 -66.40 -18.77 28.55
CA LYS A 369 -64.95 -18.68 28.46
C LYS A 369 -64.46 -17.23 28.53
N CYS A 370 -65.05 -16.31 27.76
CA CYS A 370 -64.66 -14.89 27.84
C CYS A 370 -64.92 -14.29 29.24
N ARG A 371 -65.99 -14.72 29.92
CA ARG A 371 -66.29 -14.29 31.30
C ARG A 371 -65.33 -14.93 32.30
N LEU A 372 -64.99 -16.21 32.14
CA LEU A 372 -64.07 -16.94 33.01
C LEU A 372 -62.62 -16.48 32.84
N GLU A 373 -62.17 -16.18 31.62
CA GLU A 373 -60.84 -15.59 31.38
C GLU A 373 -60.70 -14.22 32.05
N PHE A 374 -61.75 -13.39 31.98
CA PHE A 374 -61.82 -12.13 32.71
C PHE A 374 -61.77 -12.33 34.24
N PHE A 375 -62.61 -13.22 34.79
CA PHE A 375 -62.61 -13.53 36.23
C PHE A 375 -61.29 -14.16 36.71
N MET A 376 -60.67 -15.02 35.91
CA MET A 376 -59.35 -15.60 36.19
C MET A 376 -58.25 -14.54 36.18
N SER A 377 -58.28 -13.60 35.23
CA SER A 377 -57.30 -12.51 35.15
C SER A 377 -57.37 -11.60 36.39
N ILE A 378 -58.58 -11.40 36.92
CA ILE A 378 -58.83 -10.62 38.14
C ILE A 378 -58.40 -11.41 39.38
N TRP A 379 -58.75 -12.69 39.47
CA TRP A 379 -58.40 -13.56 40.59
C TRP A 379 -56.89 -13.78 40.71
N LEU A 380 -56.19 -13.97 39.59
CA LEU A 380 -54.72 -14.10 39.54
C LEU A 380 -54.00 -12.79 39.89
N ARG A 381 -54.58 -11.62 39.57
CA ARG A 381 -54.00 -10.32 39.92
C ARG A 381 -54.16 -9.98 41.39
N GLN A 382 -55.30 -10.27 42.01
CA GLN A 382 -55.59 -9.91 43.41
C GLN A 382 -56.42 -10.98 44.13
N PRO A 383 -55.84 -12.13 44.50
CA PRO A 383 -56.58 -13.22 45.13
C PRO A 383 -57.17 -12.82 46.49
N ALA A 384 -56.53 -11.87 47.18
CA ALA A 384 -56.89 -11.47 48.54
C ALA A 384 -58.10 -10.50 48.62
N LYS A 385 -58.42 -9.75 47.55
CA LYS A 385 -59.64 -8.88 47.53
C LYS A 385 -60.95 -9.66 47.39
N HIS A 386 -60.86 -10.93 46.98
CA HIS A 386 -62.01 -11.82 46.83
C HIS A 386 -62.14 -12.81 48.00
N ALA A 387 -61.32 -12.67 49.05
CA ALA A 387 -61.56 -13.33 50.32
C ALA A 387 -62.83 -12.75 50.95
N GLN A 388 -63.80 -13.61 51.27
CA GLN A 388 -65.10 -13.14 51.78
C GLN A 388 -64.91 -12.41 53.12
N PRO A 389 -65.44 -11.18 53.27
CA PRO A 389 -65.14 -10.32 54.42
C PRO A 389 -65.61 -10.87 55.77
N TRP A 390 -66.56 -11.81 55.79
CA TRP A 390 -67.09 -12.42 57.02
C TRP A 390 -66.34 -13.67 57.49
N LYS A 391 -65.36 -14.17 56.72
CA LYS A 391 -64.61 -15.37 57.13
C LYS A 391 -63.46 -14.96 58.04
N SER A 392 -63.56 -15.30 59.32
CA SER A 392 -62.51 -15.06 60.32
C SER A 392 -61.60 -16.28 60.45
N GLU A 393 -60.29 -16.07 60.34
CA GLU A 393 -59.30 -17.07 60.72
C GLU A 393 -58.50 -16.53 61.92
N ARG A 394 -58.37 -17.36 62.96
CA ARG A 394 -57.74 -17.01 64.24
C ARG A 394 -58.36 -15.77 64.92
N GLY A 395 -59.69 -15.65 64.83
CA GLY A 395 -60.45 -14.62 65.54
C GLY A 395 -60.30 -13.19 64.98
N ARG A 396 -59.70 -13.01 63.81
CA ARG A 396 -59.59 -11.69 63.15
C ARG A 396 -60.09 -11.72 61.72
N THR A 397 -60.71 -10.63 61.30
CA THR A 397 -61.21 -10.48 59.92
C THR A 397 -60.10 -10.06 58.96
N TYR A 398 -60.29 -10.30 57.67
CA TYR A 398 -59.32 -9.91 56.64
C TYR A 398 -58.97 -8.40 56.67
N ALA A 399 -59.93 -7.55 57.00
CA ALA A 399 -59.72 -6.11 57.13
C ALA A 399 -58.79 -5.73 58.31
N GLU A 400 -58.83 -6.48 59.40
CA GLU A 400 -57.95 -6.27 60.56
C GLU A 400 -56.53 -6.75 60.29
N TRP A 401 -56.39 -7.84 59.52
CA TRP A 401 -55.09 -8.32 59.03
C TRP A 401 -54.43 -7.31 58.08
N LEU A 402 -55.19 -6.74 57.15
CA LEU A 402 -54.72 -5.68 56.25
C LEU A 402 -54.24 -4.44 57.02
N LYS A 403 -55.00 -4.00 58.03
CA LYS A 403 -54.59 -2.88 58.89
C LYS A 403 -53.30 -3.17 59.66
N ARG A 404 -53.12 -4.40 60.14
CA ARG A 404 -51.91 -4.80 60.86
C ARG A 404 -50.69 -4.89 59.92
N TRP A 405 -50.90 -5.40 58.71
CA TRP A 405 -49.86 -5.49 57.69
C TRP A 405 -49.39 -4.11 57.22
N ASN A 406 -50.33 -3.18 57.00
CA ASN A 406 -49.99 -1.81 56.62
C ASN A 406 -49.25 -1.06 57.74
N ARG A 407 -49.55 -1.33 59.01
CA ARG A 407 -48.77 -0.80 60.14
C ARG A 407 -47.37 -1.38 60.19
N ALA A 408 -47.21 -2.68 59.91
CA ALA A 408 -45.90 -3.34 59.87
C ALA A 408 -45.03 -2.84 58.70
N LEU A 409 -45.65 -2.50 57.56
CA LEU A 409 -44.97 -1.89 56.42
C LEU A 409 -44.59 -0.42 56.65
N ALA A 410 -45.30 0.31 57.50
CA ALA A 410 -44.98 1.70 57.86
C ALA A 410 -43.92 1.81 58.97
N SER A 411 -43.58 0.70 59.63
CA SER A 411 -42.50 0.59 60.62
C SER A 411 -41.20 0.01 60.05
N LEU A 412 -41.19 -0.27 58.74
CA LEU A 412 -40.01 -0.53 57.91
C LEU A 412 -39.71 0.76 57.12
#